data_AF-A0A3A9VI06-F1
#
_entry.id   AF-A0A3A9VI06-F1
#
_cell.length_a   1.000
_cell.length_b   1.000
_cell.length_c   1.000
_cell.angle_alpha   90.00
_cell.angle_beta   90.00
_cell.angle_gamma   90.00
#
_symmetry.space_group_name_H-M   'P 1'
#
loop_
_entity.id
_entity.type
_entity.pdbx_description
1 polymer ?
#
loop_
_entity_poly.entity_id
_entity_poly.type
_entity_poly.pdbx_seq_one_letter_code
_entity_poly.pdbx_strand_id
1 'polypeptide(L)'
;MKKDKEILYKIIEHFDGLDKITAYDLTHKLETLLFYADNPIRVKNLKTIIDSDIEDGHEIDPFHFTILPNGNFCEFMGYNSWLHIYKENKRLLPEWSIFDTYYYKTKYAPLELRKLTRKNLLDDIKDKPEEGNVRTFLKKCSLCKKNVITNKLLVLEV
;
A
#
# COMPACT_ATOMS: atom_id res chain seq x y z
N MET A 1 21.53 20.58 15.35
CA MET A 1 20.86 21.72 14.68
C MET A 1 21.51 22.11 13.34
N LYS A 2 22.77 22.60 13.26
CA LYS A 2 23.38 22.97 11.96
C LYS A 2 23.63 21.75 11.05
N LYS A 3 24.15 20.66 11.64
CA LYS A 3 24.36 19.37 10.97
C LYS A 3 23.05 18.76 10.43
N ASP A 4 21.97 18.82 11.21
CA ASP A 4 20.68 18.28 10.79
C ASP A 4 20.10 19.06 9.61
N LYS A 5 20.27 20.40 9.59
CA LYS A 5 19.89 21.24 8.45
C LYS A 5 20.69 20.89 7.19
N GLU A 6 22.00 20.69 7.31
CA GLU A 6 22.84 20.28 6.17
C GLU A 6 22.47 18.90 5.62
N ILE A 7 22.09 17.96 6.51
CA ILE A 7 21.57 16.65 6.10
C ILE A 7 20.24 16.80 5.39
N LEU A 8 19.31 17.60 5.94
CA LEU A 8 18.04 17.88 5.31
C LEU A 8 18.22 18.52 3.92
N TYR A 9 19.15 19.46 3.76
CA TYR A 9 19.46 20.06 2.46
C TYR A 9 19.89 19.01 1.43
N LYS A 10 20.80 18.10 1.81
CA LYS A 10 21.21 17.00 0.93
C LYS A 10 20.05 16.07 0.57
N ILE A 11 19.13 15.81 1.50
CA ILE A 11 17.95 14.98 1.21
C ILE A 11 17.03 15.70 0.23
N ILE A 12 16.73 16.99 0.44
CA ILE A 12 15.80 17.71 -0.44
C ILE A 12 16.36 17.98 -1.84
N GLU A 13 17.68 18.06 -2.01
CA GLU A 13 18.31 18.14 -3.33
C GLU A 13 17.94 16.94 -4.23
N HIS A 14 17.65 15.77 -3.65
CA HIS A 14 17.19 14.61 -4.41
C HIS A 14 15.74 14.73 -4.92
N PHE A 15 14.96 15.70 -4.42
CA PHE A 15 13.60 15.98 -4.88
C PHE A 15 13.54 17.12 -5.90
N ASP A 16 14.66 17.77 -6.23
CA ASP A 16 14.69 18.85 -7.20
C ASP A 16 14.20 18.38 -8.57
N GLY A 17 13.29 19.15 -9.19
CA GLY A 17 12.64 18.81 -10.45
C GLY A 17 11.53 17.74 -10.38
N LEU A 18 11.27 17.13 -9.22
CA LEU A 18 10.12 16.23 -9.06
C LEU A 18 8.83 17.01 -8.80
N ASP A 19 7.70 16.47 -9.26
CA ASP A 19 6.41 16.99 -8.83
C ASP A 19 6.14 16.65 -7.36
N LYS A 20 5.33 17.49 -6.72
CA LYS A 20 5.02 17.39 -5.30
C LYS A 20 4.48 16.02 -4.91
N ILE A 21 3.70 15.37 -5.78
CA ILE A 21 3.02 14.11 -5.45
C ILE A 21 4.04 12.97 -5.47
N THR A 22 4.91 12.93 -6.49
CA THR A 22 6.04 12.00 -6.54
C THR A 22 6.98 12.16 -5.34
N ALA A 23 7.27 13.40 -4.92
CA ALA A 23 8.08 13.64 -3.72
C ALA A 23 7.42 13.10 -2.43
N TYR A 24 6.09 13.23 -2.29
CA TYR A 24 5.37 12.64 -1.16
C TYR A 24 5.36 11.11 -1.19
N ASP A 25 5.14 10.50 -2.35
CA ASP A 25 5.17 9.04 -2.51
C ASP A 25 6.55 8.47 -2.11
N LEU A 26 7.63 9.08 -2.61
CA LEU A 26 9.00 8.69 -2.24
C LEU A 26 9.26 8.86 -0.73
N THR A 27 8.78 9.96 -0.14
CA THR A 27 8.92 10.20 1.31
C THR A 27 8.20 9.13 2.12
N HIS A 28 6.96 8.80 1.74
CA HIS A 28 6.20 7.75 2.42
C HIS A 28 6.88 6.38 2.27
N LYS A 29 7.40 6.04 1.08
CA LYS A 29 8.18 4.82 0.86
C LYS A 29 9.43 4.77 1.74
N LEU A 30 10.12 5.89 1.92
CA LEU A 30 11.27 5.99 2.84
C LEU A 30 10.84 5.78 4.30
N GLU A 31 9.73 6.37 4.74
CA GLU A 31 9.17 6.16 6.08
C GLU A 31 8.84 4.67 6.33
N THR A 32 8.16 4.02 5.37
CA THR A 32 7.86 2.59 5.42
C THR A 32 9.14 1.74 5.45
N LEU A 33 10.12 2.07 4.62
CA LEU A 33 11.40 1.34 4.58
C LEU A 33 12.17 1.47 5.89
N LEU A 34 12.19 2.66 6.50
CA LEU A 34 12.84 2.90 7.78
C LEU A 34 12.13 2.20 8.95
N PHE A 35 10.83 1.94 8.84
CA PHE A 35 10.08 1.19 9.85
C PHE A 35 10.54 -0.29 9.92
N TYR A 36 10.80 -0.93 8.78
CA TYR A 36 11.29 -2.32 8.73
C TYR A 36 12.82 -2.44 8.88
N ALA A 37 13.54 -1.33 8.93
CA ALA A 37 14.98 -1.34 8.98
C ALA A 37 15.50 -1.79 10.36
N ASP A 38 16.51 -2.66 10.36
CA ASP A 38 17.26 -2.97 11.57
C ASP A 38 17.94 -1.71 12.14
N ASN A 39 18.15 -1.71 13.46
CA ASN A 39 18.96 -0.71 14.14
C ASN A 39 20.29 -1.34 14.60
N PRO A 40 21.46 -0.80 14.18
CA PRO A 40 21.67 0.37 13.33
C PRO A 40 21.34 0.14 11.86
N ILE A 41 20.88 1.21 11.18
CA ILE A 41 20.53 1.18 9.76
C ILE A 41 21.73 0.76 8.92
N ARG A 42 21.53 -0.24 8.06
CA ARG A 42 22.52 -0.70 7.08
C ARG A 42 21.93 -0.65 5.68
N VAL A 43 22.58 0.08 4.78
CA VAL A 43 22.14 0.24 3.37
C VAL A 43 21.92 -1.11 2.67
N LYS A 44 22.74 -2.13 2.98
CA LYS A 44 22.58 -3.47 2.42
C LYS A 44 21.22 -4.09 2.80
N ASN A 45 20.79 -3.94 4.06
CA ASN A 45 19.52 -4.48 4.54
C ASN A 45 18.35 -3.71 3.90
N LEU A 46 18.46 -2.38 3.79
CA LEU A 46 17.45 -1.58 3.10
C LEU A 46 17.24 -2.00 1.65
N LYS A 47 18.32 -2.27 0.91
CA LYS A 47 18.22 -2.79 -0.47
C LYS A 47 17.53 -4.14 -0.51
N THR A 48 17.87 -5.04 0.41
CA THR A 48 17.15 -6.32 0.52
C THR A 48 15.66 -6.09 0.72
N ILE A 49 15.24 -5.22 1.65
CA ILE A 49 13.81 -4.94 1.92
C ILE A 49 13.09 -4.36 0.69
N ILE A 50 13.77 -3.54 -0.12
CA ILE A 50 13.21 -3.03 -1.37
C ILE A 50 12.99 -4.17 -2.38
N ASP A 51 13.92 -5.12 -2.42
CA ASP A 51 13.95 -6.21 -3.41
C ASP A 51 13.21 -7.49 -2.92
N SER A 52 12.79 -7.56 -1.65
CA SER A 52 12.24 -8.76 -1.00
C SER A 52 10.81 -8.58 -0.50
N ASP A 53 10.03 -9.67 -0.54
CA ASP A 53 8.76 -9.79 0.18
C ASP A 53 8.99 -9.56 1.70
N ILE A 54 8.05 -8.93 2.42
CA ILE A 54 8.16 -8.80 3.88
C ILE A 54 7.87 -10.17 4.52
N GLU A 55 8.79 -10.63 5.37
CA GLU A 55 8.63 -11.88 6.12
C GLU A 55 7.44 -11.83 7.10
N ASP A 56 6.86 -13.00 7.37
CA ASP A 56 5.66 -13.16 8.20
C ASP A 56 5.86 -12.58 9.61
N GLY A 57 4.93 -11.72 10.05
CA GLY A 57 4.88 -11.17 11.41
C GLY A 57 4.88 -9.64 11.50
N HIS A 58 5.17 -8.95 10.40
CA HIS A 58 5.11 -7.49 10.34
C HIS A 58 3.84 -7.00 9.63
N GLU A 59 3.27 -5.90 10.14
CA GLU A 59 2.13 -5.19 9.52
C GLU A 59 2.52 -4.70 8.12
N ILE A 60 1.69 -4.89 7.08
CA ILE A 60 2.05 -4.62 5.66
C ILE A 60 2.25 -3.11 5.41
N ASP A 61 1.60 -2.26 6.20
CA ASP A 61 1.77 -0.82 6.19
C ASP A 61 1.38 -0.25 7.57
N PRO A 62 2.36 0.14 8.40
CA PRO A 62 2.10 0.61 9.76
C PRO A 62 1.42 1.98 9.81
N PHE A 63 1.42 2.73 8.71
CA PHE A 63 0.90 4.09 8.68
C PHE A 63 -0.56 4.17 8.27
N HIS A 64 -1.10 3.13 7.62
CA HIS A 64 -2.52 3.02 7.25
C HIS A 64 -3.07 4.20 6.41
N PHE A 65 -2.20 4.95 5.73
CA PHE A 65 -2.60 5.99 4.79
C PHE A 65 -1.58 6.11 3.66
N THR A 66 -2.02 6.57 2.50
CA THR A 66 -1.14 6.85 1.36
C THR A 66 -1.77 7.93 0.48
N ILE A 67 -0.95 8.65 -0.27
CA ILE A 67 -1.38 9.68 -1.22
C ILE A 67 -1.27 9.10 -2.62
N LEU A 68 -2.32 9.25 -3.41
CA LEU A 68 -2.34 8.82 -4.81
C LEU A 68 -1.64 9.83 -5.73
N PRO A 69 -1.15 9.40 -6.91
CA PRO A 69 -0.59 10.29 -7.94
C PRO A 69 -1.52 11.44 -8.38
N ASN A 70 -2.83 11.31 -8.17
CA ASN A 70 -3.83 12.34 -8.47
C ASN A 70 -4.05 13.32 -7.30
N GLY A 71 -3.33 13.16 -6.18
CA GLY A 71 -3.42 13.99 -4.98
C GLY A 71 -4.54 13.61 -4.01
N ASN A 72 -5.34 12.58 -4.32
CA ASN A 72 -6.35 12.07 -3.39
C ASN A 72 -5.69 11.23 -2.29
N PHE A 73 -6.31 11.25 -1.10
CA PHE A 73 -5.90 10.39 0.00
C PHE A 73 -6.56 9.02 -0.12
N CYS A 74 -5.87 8.01 0.35
CA CYS A 74 -6.38 6.66 0.52
C CYS A 74 -6.46 6.33 2.00
N GLU A 75 -7.67 6.05 2.48
CA GLU A 75 -7.97 5.69 3.86
C GLU A 75 -8.01 4.17 4.02
N PHE A 76 -7.39 3.66 5.08
CA PHE A 76 -7.40 2.23 5.37
C PHE A 76 -8.80 1.71 5.69
N MET A 77 -9.16 0.58 5.10
CA MET A 77 -10.46 -0.06 5.24
C MET A 77 -10.42 -1.37 6.02
N GLY A 78 -9.26 -2.04 6.06
CA GLY A 78 -9.08 -3.32 6.73
C GLY A 78 -8.03 -4.20 6.06
N TYR A 79 -7.72 -5.31 6.72
CA TYR A 79 -6.65 -6.21 6.31
C TYR A 79 -6.94 -7.68 6.67
N ASN A 80 -6.17 -8.57 6.06
CA ASN A 80 -5.95 -9.94 6.50
C ASN A 80 -4.43 -10.22 6.55
N SER A 81 -4.01 -11.49 6.65
CA SER A 81 -2.59 -11.87 6.77
C SER A 81 -1.70 -11.46 5.60
N TRP A 82 -2.25 -11.09 4.44
CA TRP A 82 -1.47 -10.85 3.23
C TRP A 82 -1.92 -9.62 2.41
N LEU A 83 -3.08 -9.03 2.72
CA LEU A 83 -3.73 -7.97 1.96
C LEU A 83 -4.18 -6.83 2.87
N HIS A 84 -3.75 -5.61 2.56
CA HIS A 84 -4.29 -4.37 3.13
C HIS A 84 -5.14 -3.66 2.07
N ILE A 85 -6.34 -3.21 2.42
CA ILE A 85 -7.24 -2.49 1.50
C ILE A 85 -7.43 -1.04 1.96
N TYR A 86 -7.44 -0.15 0.98
CA TYR A 86 -7.64 1.27 1.15
C TYR A 86 -8.77 1.76 0.24
N LYS A 87 -9.49 2.80 0.67
CA LYS A 87 -10.51 3.49 -0.11
C LYS A 87 -10.00 4.88 -0.47
N GLU A 88 -10.08 5.23 -1.75
CA GLU A 88 -9.77 6.57 -2.22
C GLU A 88 -10.85 7.56 -1.76
N ASN A 89 -10.43 8.61 -1.06
CA ASN A 89 -11.25 9.73 -0.68
C ASN A 89 -11.22 10.79 -1.80
N LYS A 90 -12.27 10.75 -2.64
CA LYS A 90 -12.43 11.62 -3.80
C LYS A 90 -13.05 12.94 -3.36
N ARG A 91 -12.21 13.97 -3.22
CA ARG A 91 -12.64 15.32 -2.77
C ARG A 91 -13.74 15.97 -3.62
N LEU A 92 -13.89 15.55 -4.89
CA LEU A 92 -14.73 16.23 -5.89
C LEU A 92 -15.95 15.41 -6.35
N LEU A 93 -16.15 14.19 -5.83
CA LEU A 93 -17.25 13.32 -6.26
C LEU A 93 -18.21 13.02 -5.10
N PRO A 94 -19.52 12.90 -5.36
CA PRO A 94 -20.48 12.51 -4.33
C PRO A 94 -20.14 11.14 -3.73
N GLU A 95 -20.36 10.96 -2.43
CA GLU A 95 -20.11 9.72 -1.67
C GLU A 95 -21.11 8.60 -2.00
N TRP A 96 -21.28 8.26 -3.27
CA TRP A 96 -22.08 7.10 -3.66
C TRP A 96 -21.20 5.87 -3.80
N SER A 97 -21.66 4.75 -3.26
CA SER A 97 -20.93 3.47 -3.23
C SER A 97 -20.54 2.93 -4.61
N ILE A 98 -21.24 3.35 -5.68
CA ILE A 98 -20.91 3.00 -7.07
C ILE A 98 -19.64 3.69 -7.58
N PHE A 99 -19.20 4.78 -6.94
CA PHE A 99 -17.98 5.51 -7.27
C PHE A 99 -16.81 5.17 -6.35
N ASP A 100 -17.01 4.27 -5.39
CA ASP A 100 -15.96 3.81 -4.50
C ASP A 100 -14.82 3.21 -5.33
N THR A 101 -13.61 3.72 -5.12
CA THR A 101 -12.40 3.18 -5.73
C THR A 101 -11.50 2.68 -4.63
N TYR A 102 -11.14 1.41 -4.73
CA TYR A 102 -10.31 0.73 -3.75
C TYR A 102 -8.91 0.51 -4.30
N TYR A 103 -7.95 0.52 -3.39
CA TYR A 103 -6.54 0.22 -3.62
C TYR A 103 -6.08 -0.81 -2.60
N TYR A 104 -4.95 -1.45 -2.85
CA TYR A 104 -4.40 -2.43 -1.93
C TYR A 104 -2.88 -2.43 -1.94
N LYS A 105 -2.31 -2.93 -0.85
CA LYS A 105 -0.92 -3.37 -0.70
C LYS A 105 -0.94 -4.84 -0.33
N THR A 106 0.07 -5.60 -0.75
CA THR A 106 0.23 -7.00 -0.34
C THR A 106 1.51 -7.16 0.46
N LYS A 107 1.63 -8.24 1.23
CA LYS A 107 2.91 -8.57 1.90
C LYS A 107 4.07 -8.79 0.91
N TYR A 108 3.76 -9.12 -0.34
CA TYR A 108 4.71 -9.32 -1.43
C TYR A 108 5.13 -8.02 -2.12
N ALA A 109 4.38 -6.93 -1.90
CA ALA A 109 4.65 -5.64 -2.50
C ALA A 109 4.14 -4.52 -1.56
N PRO A 110 4.73 -4.38 -0.37
CA PRO A 110 4.26 -3.46 0.68
C PRO A 110 4.48 -1.98 0.33
N LEU A 111 5.47 -1.70 -0.52
CA LEU A 111 5.78 -0.34 -0.98
C LEU A 111 4.89 0.09 -2.15
N GLU A 112 4.16 -0.85 -2.77
CA GLU A 112 3.41 -0.61 -4.01
C GLU A 112 1.91 -0.58 -3.74
N LEU A 113 1.33 0.61 -3.78
CA LEU A 113 -0.11 0.76 -3.75
C LEU A 113 -0.70 0.58 -5.14
N ARG A 114 -1.54 -0.45 -5.32
CA ARG A 114 -2.17 -0.75 -6.61
C ARG A 114 -3.68 -0.65 -6.54
N LYS A 115 -4.30 -0.24 -7.64
CA LYS A 115 -5.77 -0.19 -7.74
C LYS A 115 -6.35 -1.60 -7.62
N LEU A 116 -7.34 -1.79 -6.75
CA LEU A 116 -8.01 -3.07 -6.52
C LEU A 116 -8.84 -3.47 -7.73
N THR A 117 -8.23 -4.26 -8.61
CA THR A 117 -8.87 -4.86 -9.78
C THR A 117 -8.57 -6.35 -9.82
N ARG A 118 -9.42 -7.12 -10.49
CA ARG A 118 -9.25 -8.57 -10.61
C ARG A 118 -7.92 -8.94 -11.26
N LYS A 119 -7.53 -8.17 -12.27
CA LYS A 119 -6.28 -8.36 -12.98
C LYS A 119 -5.09 -8.10 -12.05
N ASN A 120 -5.01 -6.90 -11.47
CA ASN A 120 -3.87 -6.54 -10.62
C ASN A 120 -3.70 -7.52 -9.45
N LEU A 121 -4.80 -7.87 -8.76
CA LEU A 121 -4.73 -8.77 -7.61
C LEU A 121 -4.23 -10.16 -8.01
N LEU A 122 -4.72 -10.72 -9.12
CA LEU A 122 -4.30 -12.03 -9.61
C LEU A 122 -2.87 -12.04 -10.16
N ASP A 123 -2.43 -10.92 -10.74
CA ASP A 123 -1.06 -10.78 -11.22
C ASP A 123 -0.06 -10.75 -10.04
N ASP A 124 -0.39 -10.06 -8.94
CA ASP A 124 0.50 -9.93 -7.78
C ASP A 124 0.60 -11.19 -6.91
N ILE A 125 -0.47 -11.97 -6.84
CA ILE A 125 -0.49 -13.23 -6.08
C ILE A 125 -0.19 -14.45 -6.94
N LYS A 126 0.22 -14.26 -8.19
CA LYS A 126 0.52 -15.36 -9.10
C LYS A 126 1.63 -16.23 -8.52
N ASP A 127 1.43 -17.53 -8.51
CA ASP A 127 2.34 -18.53 -7.96
C ASP A 127 2.56 -18.37 -6.43
N LYS A 128 1.69 -17.62 -5.73
CA LYS A 128 1.67 -17.45 -4.27
C LYS A 128 0.59 -18.33 -3.60
N PRO A 129 0.71 -18.67 -2.31
CA PRO A 129 -0.23 -19.56 -1.61
C PRO A 129 -1.71 -19.15 -1.71
N GLU A 130 -2.00 -17.85 -1.76
CA GLU A 130 -3.35 -17.30 -1.74
C GLU A 130 -4.08 -17.40 -3.09
N GLU A 131 -3.35 -17.66 -4.19
CA GLU A 131 -3.90 -17.63 -5.55
C GLU A 131 -5.13 -18.52 -5.71
N GLY A 132 -5.07 -19.76 -5.20
CA GLY A 132 -6.15 -20.74 -5.32
C GLY A 132 -7.45 -20.28 -4.65
N ASN A 133 -7.32 -19.75 -3.42
CA ASN A 133 -8.44 -19.27 -2.63
C ASN A 133 -9.06 -18.02 -3.25
N VAL A 134 -8.23 -17.05 -3.65
CA VAL A 134 -8.68 -15.81 -4.31
C VAL A 134 -9.35 -16.11 -5.65
N ARG A 135 -8.80 -17.00 -6.48
CA ARG A 135 -9.46 -17.42 -7.73
C ARG A 135 -10.84 -18.04 -7.47
N THR A 136 -10.97 -18.84 -6.42
CA THR A 136 -12.24 -19.46 -6.04
C THR A 136 -13.25 -18.43 -5.56
N PHE A 137 -12.83 -17.48 -4.73
CA PHE A 137 -13.64 -16.35 -4.29
C PHE A 137 -14.15 -15.53 -5.48
N LEU A 138 -13.26 -15.15 -6.41
CA LEU A 138 -13.58 -14.31 -7.57
C LEU A 138 -14.47 -15.00 -8.63
N LYS A 139 -14.67 -16.32 -8.54
CA LYS A 139 -15.69 -17.03 -9.33
C LYS A 139 -17.11 -16.83 -8.78
N LYS A 140 -17.24 -16.57 -7.47
CA LYS A 140 -18.53 -16.52 -6.75
C LYS A 140 -18.93 -15.10 -6.34
N CYS A 141 -17.95 -14.22 -6.13
CA CYS A 141 -18.14 -12.89 -5.57
C CYS A 141 -17.35 -11.84 -6.36
N SER A 142 -17.87 -10.62 -6.43
CA SER A 142 -17.12 -9.46 -6.91
C SER A 142 -16.13 -8.97 -5.86
N LEU A 143 -15.00 -8.38 -6.29
CA LEU A 143 -13.99 -7.80 -5.38
C LEU A 143 -14.55 -6.80 -4.38
N CYS A 144 -15.45 -5.93 -4.84
CA CYS A 144 -16.04 -4.88 -4.01
C CYS A 144 -17.26 -5.35 -3.20
N LYS A 145 -17.55 -6.67 -3.16
CA LYS A 145 -18.71 -7.18 -2.42
C LYS A 145 -18.46 -7.01 -0.92
N LYS A 146 -19.41 -6.37 -0.24
CA LYS A 146 -19.37 -6.17 1.21
C LYS A 146 -20.24 -7.19 1.93
N ASN A 147 -19.82 -7.57 3.12
CA ASN A 147 -20.66 -8.27 4.09
C ASN A 147 -21.78 -7.31 4.53
N VAL A 148 -23.04 -7.78 4.50
CA VAL A 148 -24.20 -6.94 4.80
C VAL A 148 -24.24 -6.51 6.27
N ILE A 149 -23.69 -7.32 7.17
CA ILE A 149 -23.71 -7.09 8.62
C ILE A 149 -22.52 -6.22 9.03
N THR A 150 -21.31 -6.57 8.60
CA THR A 150 -20.08 -5.89 9.05
C THR A 150 -19.66 -4.73 8.15
N ASN A 151 -20.28 -4.58 6.97
CA ASN A 151 -19.90 -3.63 5.93
C ASN A 151 -18.44 -3.74 5.45
N LYS A 152 -17.74 -4.84 5.80
CA LYS A 152 -16.37 -5.13 5.37
C LYS A 152 -16.35 -5.78 4.00
N LEU A 153 -15.27 -5.57 3.25
CA LEU A 153 -15.07 -6.25 1.96
C LEU A 153 -14.82 -7.75 2.18
N LEU A 154 -15.61 -8.60 1.52
CA LEU A 154 -15.54 -10.06 1.69
C LEU A 154 -14.21 -10.66 1.22
N VAL A 155 -13.45 -9.96 0.38
CA VAL A 155 -12.12 -10.43 -0.04
C VAL A 155 -11.12 -10.48 1.13
N LEU A 156 -11.39 -9.75 2.22
CA LEU A 156 -10.59 -9.82 3.46
C LEU A 156 -10.84 -11.10 4.26
N GLU A 157 -11.86 -11.89 3.91
CA GLU A 157 -12.18 -13.17 4.55
C GLU A 157 -11.57 -14.38 3.78
N VAL A 158 -10.72 -14.10 2.77
CA VAL A 158 -10.09 -15.09 1.87
C VAL A 158 -8.67 -15.44 2.29
#